data_AF-A0A1Q6QIN2-F1
#
_entry.id   AF-A0A1Q6QIN2-F1
#
_cell.length_a   1.000
_cell.length_b   1.000
_cell.length_c   1.000
_cell.angle_alpha   90.00
_cell.angle_beta   90.00
_cell.angle_gamma   90.00
#
_symmetry.space_group_name_H-M   'P 1'
#
loop_
_entity.id
_entity.type
_entity.pdbx_description
1 polymer ?
#
loop_
_entity_poly.entity_id
_entity_poly.type
_entity_poly.pdbx_seq_one_letter_code
_entity_poly.pdbx_strand_id
1 'polypeptide(L)'
;MAYLKYDTEKMESVKTTYNACVADMDAIQSKMQTMVDEVRDAWKSEAGDAFFDKYDNEWLKGFKQYKEVLQHMAENLDVASGRYSEVTQQADALKIR
;
A
#
# COMPACT_ATOMS: atom_id res chain seq x y z
N MET A 1 -19.35 6.44 -31.23
CA MET A 1 -18.54 7.06 -30.16
C MET A 1 -18.03 5.96 -29.25
N ALA A 2 -16.74 5.64 -29.30
CA ALA A 2 -16.16 4.65 -28.42
C ALA A 2 -16.11 5.23 -27.00
N TYR A 3 -17.10 4.89 -26.18
CA TYR A 3 -17.04 5.08 -24.73
C TYR A 3 -15.88 4.23 -24.22
N LEU A 4 -14.77 4.90 -23.94
CA LEU A 4 -13.61 4.29 -23.30
C LEU A 4 -14.08 3.64 -21.98
N LYS A 5 -13.82 2.34 -21.78
CA LYS A 5 -14.33 1.53 -20.65
C LYS A 5 -13.56 1.77 -19.34
N TYR A 6 -12.99 2.96 -19.14
CA TYR A 6 -12.18 3.29 -17.98
C TYR A 6 -12.64 4.59 -17.34
N ASP A 7 -12.46 4.66 -16.02
CA ASP A 7 -12.81 5.81 -15.19
C ASP A 7 -11.55 6.23 -14.42
N THR A 8 -10.87 7.27 -14.93
CA THR A 8 -9.62 7.77 -14.36
C THR A 8 -9.82 8.45 -13.01
N GLU A 9 -10.98 9.06 -12.77
CA GLU A 9 -11.33 9.63 -11.46
C GLU A 9 -11.47 8.51 -10.42
N LYS A 10 -12.10 7.39 -10.80
CA LYS A 10 -12.22 6.23 -9.91
C LYS A 10 -10.86 5.59 -9.64
N MET A 11 -9.98 5.50 -10.63
CA MET A 11 -8.60 5.02 -10.44
C MET A 11 -7.84 5.90 -9.45
N GLU A 12 -7.93 7.22 -9.57
CA GLU A 12 -7.28 8.17 -8.66
C GLU A 12 -7.84 8.09 -7.23
N SER A 13 -9.16 7.94 -7.10
CA SER A 13 -9.83 7.73 -5.81
C SER A 13 -9.36 6.44 -5.12
N VAL A 14 -9.22 5.34 -5.86
CA VAL A 14 -8.74 4.07 -5.30
C VAL A 14 -7.25 4.15 -4.96
N LYS A 15 -6.43 4.81 -5.80
CA LYS A 15 -5.01 5.10 -5.49
C LYS A 15 -4.86 5.84 -4.16
N THR A 16 -5.67 6.88 -3.96
CA THR A 16 -5.69 7.65 -2.70
C THR A 16 -6.04 6.77 -1.50
N THR A 17 -6.98 5.84 -1.67
CA THR A 17 -7.37 4.87 -0.64
C THR A 17 -6.22 3.90 -0.31
N TYR A 18 -5.49 3.39 -1.30
CA TYR A 18 -4.31 2.57 -1.05
C TYR A 18 -3.23 3.34 -0.29
N ASN A 19 -2.94 4.57 -0.70
CA ASN A 19 -1.95 5.41 -0.02
C ASN A 19 -2.33 5.71 1.44
N ALA A 20 -3.61 5.97 1.71
CA ALA A 20 -4.10 6.15 3.08
C ALA A 20 -3.91 4.87 3.91
N CYS A 21 -4.26 3.70 3.36
CA CYS A 21 -4.08 2.42 4.04
C CYS A 21 -2.59 2.13 4.34
N VAL A 22 -1.68 2.45 3.43
CA VAL A 22 -0.23 2.33 3.64
C VAL A 22 0.23 3.22 4.80
N ALA A 23 -0.26 4.46 4.88
CA ALA A 23 0.06 5.36 5.99
C ALA A 23 -0.47 4.85 7.34
N ASP A 24 -1.69 4.32 7.36
CA ASP A 24 -2.26 3.68 8.55
C ASP A 24 -1.44 2.45 8.98
N MET A 25 -0.97 1.66 8.01
CA MET A 25 -0.09 0.53 8.27
C MET A 25 1.23 0.97 8.90
N ASP A 26 1.86 2.04 8.41
CA ASP A 26 3.08 2.58 9.03
C ASP A 26 2.85 3.03 10.47
N ALA A 27 1.70 3.67 10.75
CA ALA A 27 1.33 4.07 12.10
C ALA A 27 1.13 2.85 13.03
N ILE A 28 0.48 1.79 12.54
CA ILE A 28 0.29 0.53 13.29
C ILE A 28 1.64 -0.14 13.56
N GLN A 29 2.49 -0.26 12.55
CA GLN A 29 3.83 -0.83 12.69
C GLN A 29 4.62 -0.11 13.77
N SER A 30 4.64 1.23 13.74
CA SER A 30 5.35 2.04 14.73
C SER A 30 4.81 1.81 16.14
N LYS A 31 3.49 1.81 16.33
CA LYS A 31 2.87 1.57 17.65
C LYS A 31 3.20 0.19 18.18
N MET A 32 3.11 -0.83 17.32
CA MET A 32 3.42 -2.20 17.72
C MET A 32 4.89 -2.38 18.06
N GLN A 33 5.79 -1.74 17.32
CA GLN A 33 7.21 -1.77 17.63
C GLN A 33 7.48 -1.18 19.01
N THR A 34 6.91 -0.01 19.31
CA THR A 34 7.03 0.62 20.64
C THR A 34 6.54 -0.31 21.76
N MET A 35 5.35 -0.90 21.61
CA MET A 35 4.80 -1.82 22.62
C MET A 35 5.69 -3.06 22.82
N VAL A 36 6.29 -3.58 21.76
CA VAL A 36 7.21 -4.72 21.85
C VAL A 36 8.51 -4.32 22.53
N ASP A 37 9.07 -3.16 22.18
CA ASP A 37 10.32 -2.66 22.74
C ASP A 37 10.19 -2.39 24.26
N GLU A 38 9.04 -1.86 24.71
CA GLU A 38 8.75 -1.63 26.13
C GLU A 38 8.85 -2.88 27.00
N VAL A 39 8.48 -4.05 26.45
CA VAL A 39 8.52 -5.32 27.18
C VAL A 39 9.78 -6.13 26.91
N ARG A 40 10.51 -5.84 25.81
CA ARG A 40 11.69 -6.60 25.37
C ARG A 40 12.81 -6.59 26.39
N ASP A 41 12.99 -5.49 27.10
CA ASP A 41 14.05 -5.37 28.11
C ASP A 41 13.68 -5.97 29.46
N ALA A 42 12.39 -6.02 29.80
CA ALA A 42 11.91 -6.62 31.03
C ALA A 42 11.73 -8.14 30.93
N TRP A 43 11.45 -8.67 29.74
CA TRP A 43 11.10 -10.07 29.53
C TRP A 43 12.29 -10.90 29.04
N LYS A 44 13.19 -11.27 29.96
CA LYS A 44 14.35 -12.13 29.67
C LYS A 44 14.07 -13.59 30.04
N SER A 45 13.37 -14.30 29.16
CA SER A 45 13.15 -15.75 29.26
C SER A 45 13.02 -16.39 27.88
N GLU A 46 13.16 -17.72 27.80
CA GLU A 46 12.99 -18.45 26.53
C GLU A 46 11.64 -18.18 25.84
N ALA A 47 10.58 -18.00 26.64
CA ALA A 47 9.26 -17.63 26.11
C ALA A 47 9.24 -16.21 25.53
N GLY A 48 9.95 -15.27 26.15
CA GLY A 48 10.14 -13.92 25.63
C GLY A 48 10.91 -13.95 24.31
N ASP A 49 12.04 -14.66 24.28
CA ASP A 49 12.85 -14.81 23.07
C ASP A 49 12.03 -15.39 21.91
N ALA A 50 11.24 -16.44 22.15
CA ALA A 50 10.35 -17.03 21.14
C ALA A 50 9.25 -16.06 20.68
N PHE A 51 8.72 -15.22 21.57
CA PHE A 51 7.74 -14.20 21.21
C PHE A 51 8.37 -13.10 20.32
N PHE A 52 9.55 -12.59 20.71
CA PHE A 52 10.24 -11.54 19.96
C PHE A 52 10.73 -12.03 18.59
N ASP A 53 11.19 -13.28 18.51
CA ASP A 53 11.54 -13.91 17.24
C ASP A 53 10.33 -13.98 16.30
N LYS A 54 9.17 -14.44 16.79
CA LYS A 54 7.93 -14.43 15.99
C LYS A 54 7.52 -13.04 15.55
N TYR A 55 7.64 -12.05 16.43
CA TYR A 55 7.33 -10.67 16.08
C TYR A 55 8.24 -10.15 14.96
N ASP A 56 9.56 -10.31 15.10
CA ASP A 56 10.55 -9.78 14.16
C ASP A 56 10.55 -10.56 12.82
N ASN A 57 10.43 -11.89 12.88
CA ASN A 57 10.66 -12.77 11.74
C ASN A 57 9.39 -13.26 11.03
N GLU A 58 8.23 -13.24 11.69
CA GLU A 58 6.96 -13.61 11.04
C GLU A 58 6.07 -12.39 10.87
N TRP A 59 5.69 -11.74 11.98
CA TRP A 59 4.70 -10.67 11.94
C TRP A 59 5.21 -9.45 11.17
N LEU A 60 6.38 -8.92 11.52
CA LEU A 60 6.93 -7.71 10.90
C LEU A 60 7.24 -7.93 9.42
N LYS A 61 7.73 -9.12 9.05
CA LYS A 61 7.97 -9.47 7.64
C LYS A 61 6.68 -9.55 6.85
N GLY A 62 5.68 -10.28 7.34
CA GLY A 62 4.38 -10.38 6.68
C GLY A 62 3.70 -9.02 6.55
N PHE A 63 3.77 -8.19 7.60
CA PHE A 63 3.21 -6.85 7.60
C PHE A 63 3.85 -5.95 6.52
N LYS A 64 5.18 -5.99 6.38
CA LYS A 64 5.89 -5.27 5.32
C LYS A 64 5.50 -5.76 3.93
N GLN A 65 5.37 -7.07 3.73
CA GLN A 65 4.96 -7.64 2.44
C GLN A 65 3.57 -7.17 2.02
N TYR A 66 2.60 -7.15 2.94
CA TYR A 66 1.26 -6.64 2.63
C TYR A 66 1.30 -5.14 2.29
N LYS A 67 2.11 -4.37 3.00
CA LYS A 67 2.29 -2.94 2.71
C LYS A 67 2.86 -2.71 1.30
N GLU A 68 3.89 -3.46 0.92
CA GLU A 68 4.50 -3.42 -0.42
C GLU A 68 3.48 -3.74 -1.52
N VAL A 69 2.62 -4.74 -1.32
CA VAL A 69 1.55 -5.06 -2.28
C VAL A 69 0.60 -3.87 -2.47
N LEU A 70 0.17 -3.20 -1.39
CA LEU A 70 -0.71 -2.04 -1.49
C LEU A 70 -0.04 -0.84 -2.17
N GLN A 71 1.25 -0.62 -1.91
CA GLN A 71 2.04 0.40 -2.61
C GLN A 71 2.12 0.12 -4.12
N HIS A 72 2.43 -1.12 -4.52
CA HIS A 72 2.45 -1.49 -5.92
C HIS A 72 1.08 -1.38 -6.60
N MET A 73 -0.01 -1.67 -5.89
CA MET A 73 -1.35 -1.45 -6.42
C MET A 73 -1.66 0.05 -6.66
N ALA A 74 -1.18 0.93 -5.78
CA ALA A 74 -1.28 2.38 -5.97
C ALA A 74 -0.46 2.85 -7.19
N GLU A 75 0.79 2.39 -7.31
CA GLU A 75 1.68 2.68 -8.44
C GLU A 75 1.07 2.22 -9.77
N ASN A 76 0.49 1.01 -9.80
CA ASN A 76 -0.16 0.48 -10.99
C ASN A 76 -1.36 1.33 -11.43
N LEU A 77 -2.15 1.84 -10.47
CA LEU A 77 -3.27 2.75 -10.77
C LEU A 77 -2.79 4.11 -11.28
N ASP A 78 -1.67 4.62 -10.75
CA ASP A 78 -1.05 5.86 -11.23
C ASP A 78 -0.62 5.73 -12.71
N VAL A 79 0.11 4.66 -13.02
CA VAL A 79 0.55 4.36 -14.39
C VAL A 79 -0.64 4.15 -15.33
N ALA A 80 -1.67 3.42 -14.89
CA ALA A 80 -2.86 3.20 -15.69
C ALA A 80 -3.61 4.50 -15.98
N SER A 81 -3.83 5.33 -14.95
CA SER A 81 -4.51 6.63 -15.08
C SER A 81 -3.76 7.56 -16.05
N GLY A 82 -2.42 7.61 -15.96
CA GLY A 82 -1.57 8.38 -16.87
C GLY A 82 -1.72 7.93 -18.33
N ARG A 83 -1.57 6.63 -18.61
CA ARG A 83 -1.71 6.07 -19.96
C ARG A 83 -3.09 6.32 -20.57
N TYR A 84 -4.14 6.17 -19.77
CA TYR A 84 -5.51 6.41 -20.24
C TYR A 84 -5.78 7.89 -20.49
N SER A 85 -5.18 8.79 -19.70
CA SER A 85 -5.25 10.23 -19.94
C SER A 85 -4.58 10.61 -21.26
N GLU A 86 -3.41 10.04 -21.56
CA GLU A 86 -2.71 10.25 -22.84
C GLU A 86 -3.54 9.77 -24.04
N VAL A 87 -4.10 8.56 -23.98
CA VAL A 87 -4.96 8.01 -25.05
C VAL A 87 -6.19 8.89 -25.27
N THR A 88 -6.79 9.39 -24.19
CA THR A 88 -7.94 10.30 -24.26
C THR A 88 -7.58 11.60 -24.97
N GLN A 89 -6.44 12.21 -24.60
CA GLN A 89 -5.96 13.44 -25.22
C GLN A 89 -5.65 13.25 -26.72
N GLN A 90 -5.05 12.13 -27.10
CA GLN A 90 -4.76 11.80 -28.50
C GLN A 90 -6.06 11.61 -29.31
N ALA A 91 -7.05 10.91 -28.75
CA ALA A 91 -8.35 10.72 -29.40
C ALA A 91 -9.09 12.06 -29.61
N ASP A 92 -9.06 12.94 -28.60
CA ASP A 92 -9.64 14.28 -28.67
C ASP A 92 -8.93 15.14 -29.73
N ALA A 93 -7.59 15.10 -29.79
CA ALA A 93 -6.78 15.82 -30.78
C ALA A 93 -7.07 15.37 -32.22
N LEU A 94 -7.31 14.07 -32.41
CA LEU A 94 -7.64 13.47 -33.70
C LEU A 94 -9.14 13.57 -34.05
N LYS A 95 -9.98 14.14 -33.18
CA LYS A 95 -11.45 14.29 -33.35
C LYS A 95 -12.17 12.98 -33.68
N ILE A 96 -11.66 11.87 -33.18
CA ILE A 96 -12.21 10.52 -33.39
C ILE A 96 -13.08 10.07 -32.21
N ARG A 97 -13.41 11.01 -31.32
CA ARG A 97 -14.26 10.79 -30.16
C ARG A 97 -15.68 11.28 -30.39
#